data_AF-A0A653HA87-F1
#
_entry.id   AF-A0A653HA87-F1
#
_cell.length_a   1.000
_cell.length_b   1.000
_cell.length_c   1.000
_cell.angle_alpha   90.00
_cell.angle_beta   90.00
_cell.angle_gamma   90.00
#
_symmetry.space_group_name_H-M   'P 1'
#
loop_
_entity.id
_entity.type
_entity.pdbx_description
1 polymer ?
#
loop_
_entity_poly.entity_id
_entity_poly.type
_entity_poly.pdbx_seq_one_letter_code
_entity_poly.pdbx_strand_id
1 'polypeptide(L)'
;MSSFSLNTIGLKTRLQIENQCKTLKYDKKNNYVSRDGVLWNDEITKKIKYNKKEACSDLVNILNKFNAKSLIVGHTKQLSHKIKSFCNNKYFLVDVGMSLFMNNGQPYPSYLLIIDGKFKSIRLIINKNKNNCQPIHIKSYQKHNKKYCIQEKVTQF
;
A
#
# COMPACT_ATOMS: atom_id res chain seq x y z
N MET A 1 -38.61 10.89 10.72
CA MET A 1 -37.62 9.95 11.30
C MET A 1 -36.59 9.63 10.22
N SER A 2 -35.31 9.92 10.43
CA SER A 2 -34.30 9.76 9.37
C SER A 2 -33.94 8.28 9.19
N SER A 3 -33.98 7.81 7.95
CA SER A 3 -33.85 6.39 7.57
C SER A 3 -32.39 5.96 7.34
N PHE A 4 -31.42 6.61 7.99
CA PHE A 4 -30.01 6.31 7.75
C PHE A 4 -29.56 5.16 8.65
N SER A 5 -29.56 3.95 8.09
CA SER A 5 -28.96 2.77 8.70
C SER A 5 -27.44 2.96 8.85
N LEU A 6 -26.86 2.54 9.97
CA LEU A 6 -25.40 2.51 10.19
C LEU A 6 -24.65 1.76 9.07
N ASN A 7 -25.32 0.86 8.36
CA ASN A 7 -24.78 0.12 7.22
C ASN A 7 -24.53 0.98 5.97
N THR A 8 -25.09 2.20 5.93
CA THR A 8 -24.90 3.16 4.82
C THR A 8 -23.73 4.12 5.05
N ILE A 9 -23.14 4.11 6.25
CA ILE A 9 -22.03 4.97 6.62
C ILE A 9 -20.71 4.25 6.27
N GLY A 10 -19.72 4.99 5.77
CA GLY A 10 -18.39 4.45 5.46
C GLY A 10 -17.78 3.69 6.64
N LEU A 11 -17.14 2.55 6.35
CA LEU A 11 -16.65 1.58 7.34
C LEU A 11 -15.86 2.23 8.50
N LYS A 12 -14.98 3.20 8.18
CA LYS A 12 -14.20 3.94 9.18
C LYS A 12 -15.09 4.66 10.19
N THR A 13 -16.09 5.40 9.71
CA THR A 13 -17.01 6.18 10.54
C THR A 13 -17.97 5.26 11.31
N ARG A 14 -18.44 4.17 10.69
CA ARG A 14 -19.23 3.14 11.37
C ARG A 14 -18.45 2.53 12.54
N LEU A 15 -17.20 2.11 12.32
CA LEU A 15 -16.34 1.57 13.38
C LEU A 15 -16.07 2.59 14.49
N GLN A 16 -15.98 3.88 14.17
CA GLN A 16 -15.86 4.94 15.18
C GLN A 16 -17.13 5.08 16.01
N ILE A 17 -18.32 5.04 15.39
CA ILE A 17 -19.61 5.10 16.08
C ILE A 17 -19.85 3.84 16.93
N GLU A 18 -19.58 2.65 16.38
CA GLU A 18 -19.65 1.36 17.10
C GLU A 18 -18.69 1.33 18.28
N ASN A 19 -17.51 1.96 18.15
CA ASN A 19 -16.56 2.15 19.24
C ASN A 19 -16.90 3.38 20.12
N GLN A 20 -18.10 3.97 20.00
CA GLN A 20 -18.57 5.13 20.79
C GLN A 20 -17.61 6.33 20.78
N CYS A 21 -16.88 6.53 19.68
CA CYS A 21 -15.78 7.51 19.58
C CYS A 21 -14.72 7.38 20.69
N LYS A 22 -14.67 6.24 21.40
CA LYS A 22 -13.62 5.96 22.37
C LYS A 22 -12.33 5.84 21.59
N THR A 23 -11.38 6.72 21.87
CA THR A 23 -10.03 6.60 21.33
C THR A 23 -9.54 5.19 21.67
N LEU A 24 -9.20 4.40 20.65
CA LEU A 24 -8.55 3.11 20.87
C LEU A 24 -7.38 3.38 21.81
N LYS A 25 -7.32 2.65 22.94
CA LYS A 25 -6.22 2.73 23.89
C LYS A 25 -4.99 2.11 23.22
N TYR A 26 -4.41 2.81 22.26
CA TYR A 26 -3.08 2.50 21.77
C TYR A 26 -2.13 2.58 22.96
N ASP A 27 -1.15 1.69 22.98
CA ASP A 27 -0.12 1.67 24.01
C ASP A 27 0.56 3.04 24.06
N LYS A 28 0.20 3.86 25.08
CA LYS A 28 0.74 5.20 25.26
C LYS A 28 2.25 5.20 25.55
N LYS A 29 2.83 4.03 25.86
CA LYS A 29 4.27 3.88 26.05
C LYS A 29 5.05 4.08 24.74
N ASN A 30 4.40 3.86 23.60
CA ASN A 30 5.02 3.93 22.29
C ASN A 30 4.48 5.12 21.49
N ASN A 31 5.35 6.09 21.20
CA ASN A 31 4.99 7.20 20.34
C ASN A 31 5.08 6.79 18.86
N TYR A 32 4.03 6.13 18.36
CA TYR A 32 3.98 5.62 16.97
C TYR A 32 4.05 6.73 15.90
N VAL A 33 3.71 7.97 16.27
CA VAL A 33 3.69 9.14 15.37
C VAL A 33 4.94 10.02 15.47
N SER A 34 5.88 9.70 16.36
CA SER A 34 7.18 10.38 16.38
C SER A 34 7.94 10.12 15.09
N ARG A 35 8.99 10.91 14.83
CA ARG A 35 9.85 10.72 13.66
C ARG A 35 10.47 9.32 13.59
N ASP A 36 10.82 8.78 14.75
CA ASP A 36 11.43 7.45 14.90
C ASP A 36 10.38 6.34 15.03
N GLY A 37 9.10 6.70 15.15
CA GLY A 37 7.98 5.79 15.26
C GLY A 37 7.70 5.02 13.97
N VAL A 38 7.06 3.86 14.11
CA VAL A 38 6.82 2.90 13.00
C VAL A 38 6.02 3.49 11.82
N LEU A 39 5.31 4.60 12.01
CA LEU A 39 4.54 5.25 10.96
C LEU A 39 5.35 6.25 10.12
N TRP A 40 6.47 6.78 10.65
CA TRP A 40 7.27 7.83 10.02
C TRP A 40 8.75 7.45 9.81
N ASN A 41 9.22 6.39 10.46
CA ASN A 41 10.59 5.93 10.31
C ASN A 41 10.84 5.51 8.85
N ASP A 42 11.80 6.17 8.22
CA ASP A 42 12.24 5.91 6.84
C ASP A 42 13.75 5.65 6.76
N GLU A 43 14.38 5.30 7.89
CA GLU A 43 15.83 5.22 8.04
C GLU A 43 16.43 4.19 7.09
N ILE A 44 15.91 2.96 7.09
CA ILE A 44 16.33 1.90 6.16
C ILE A 44 16.14 2.36 4.71
N THR A 45 15.02 3.01 4.38
CA THR A 45 14.73 3.50 3.03
C THR A 45 15.72 4.57 2.57
N LYS A 46 16.18 5.44 3.46
CA LYS A 46 17.20 6.44 3.15
C LYS A 46 18.56 5.77 3.02
N LYS A 47 18.95 4.98 4.03
CA LYS A 47 20.24 4.31 4.11
C LYS A 47 20.49 3.42 2.91
N ILE A 48 19.48 2.67 2.43
CA ILE A 48 19.64 1.75 1.31
C ILE A 48 19.99 2.43 -0.02
N LYS A 49 19.72 3.75 -0.15
CA LYS A 49 20.10 4.53 -1.35
C LYS A 49 21.59 4.89 -1.38
N TYR A 50 22.22 5.03 -0.22
CA TYR A 50 23.60 5.52 -0.10
C TYR A 50 24.57 4.42 0.35
N ASN A 51 24.14 3.55 1.28
CA ASN A 51 24.91 2.43 1.80
C ASN A 51 24.04 1.16 1.87
N LYS A 52 23.87 0.50 0.73
CA LYS A 52 23.05 -0.72 0.62
C LYS A 52 23.54 -1.85 1.52
N LYS A 53 24.87 -2.03 1.66
CA LYS A 53 25.45 -3.14 2.43
C LYS A 53 25.09 -3.02 3.92
N GLU A 54 25.29 -1.84 4.49
CA GLU A 54 24.98 -1.56 5.88
C GLU A 54 23.46 -1.63 6.12
N ALA A 55 22.65 -1.01 5.27
CA ALA A 55 21.19 -1.08 5.36
C ALA A 55 20.66 -2.53 5.33
N CYS A 56 21.23 -3.40 4.48
CA CYS A 56 20.85 -4.81 4.44
C CYS A 56 21.29 -5.58 5.70
N SER A 57 22.41 -5.21 6.32
CA SER A 57 22.85 -5.79 7.60
C SER A 57 21.88 -5.43 8.73
N ASP A 58 21.55 -4.14 8.86
CA ASP A 58 20.60 -3.67 9.87
C ASP A 58 19.23 -4.32 9.69
N LEU A 59 18.76 -4.40 8.44
CA LEU A 59 17.52 -5.08 8.11
C LEU A 59 17.54 -6.55 8.55
N VAL A 60 18.63 -7.29 8.34
CA VAL A 60 18.71 -8.70 8.77
C VAL A 60 18.59 -8.80 10.29
N ASN A 61 19.24 -7.91 11.04
CA ASN A 61 19.12 -7.88 12.50
C ASN A 61 17.68 -7.64 12.96
N ILE A 62 16.98 -6.71 12.31
CA ILE A 62 15.57 -6.42 12.58
C ILE A 62 14.71 -7.65 12.26
N LEU A 63 14.87 -8.23 11.06
CA LEU A 63 14.10 -9.40 10.64
C LEU A 63 14.29 -10.60 11.59
N ASN A 64 15.51 -10.84 12.04
CA ASN A 64 15.82 -11.89 13.02
C ASN A 64 15.11 -11.64 14.35
N LYS A 65 15.13 -10.39 14.85
CA LYS A 65 14.46 -10.01 16.10
C LYS A 65 12.95 -10.27 16.06
N PHE A 66 12.32 -10.09 14.90
CA PHE A 66 10.88 -10.28 14.72
C PHE A 66 10.50 -11.64 14.11
N ASN A 67 11.46 -12.56 13.94
CA ASN A 67 11.27 -13.85 13.25
C ASN A 67 10.54 -13.69 11.90
N ALA A 68 10.92 -12.66 11.13
CA ALA A 68 10.29 -12.28 9.88
C ALA A 68 11.22 -12.56 8.68
N LYS A 69 10.63 -12.83 7.51
CA LYS A 69 11.40 -13.10 6.27
C LYS A 69 11.67 -11.83 5.45
N SER A 70 10.71 -10.92 5.44
CA SER A 70 10.76 -9.69 4.64
C SER A 70 10.05 -8.56 5.37
N LEU A 71 10.52 -7.34 5.13
CA LEU A 71 9.91 -6.09 5.59
C LEU A 71 9.32 -5.36 4.39
N ILE A 72 8.01 -5.06 4.44
CA ILE A 72 7.25 -4.42 3.36
C ILE A 72 6.79 -3.05 3.86
N VAL A 73 7.26 -1.99 3.22
CA VAL A 73 7.07 -0.61 3.71
C VAL A 73 6.45 0.27 2.63
N GLY A 74 5.44 1.02 3.04
CA GLY A 74 4.86 2.12 2.25
C GLY A 74 5.60 3.43 2.51
N HIS A 75 4.85 4.51 2.73
CA HIS A 75 5.31 5.82 3.21
C HIS A 75 6.24 6.61 2.27
N THR A 76 7.36 6.02 1.86
CA THR A 76 8.29 6.65 0.90
C THR A 76 7.87 6.33 -0.52
N LYS A 77 7.21 7.30 -1.15
CA LYS A 77 6.78 7.22 -2.56
C LYS A 77 7.95 6.87 -3.49
N GLN A 78 7.74 5.85 -4.32
CA GLN A 78 8.65 5.44 -5.38
C GLN A 78 8.41 6.28 -6.64
N LEU A 79 9.37 7.14 -6.98
CA LEU A 79 9.30 7.99 -8.19
C LEU A 79 9.17 7.19 -9.50
N SER A 80 9.62 5.95 -9.52
CA SER A 80 9.49 5.06 -10.67
C SER A 80 8.08 4.49 -10.86
N HIS A 81 7.15 4.72 -9.91
CA HIS A 81 5.81 4.13 -9.89
C HIS A 81 5.81 2.60 -9.99
N LYS A 82 6.87 1.97 -9.47
CA LYS A 82 7.10 0.53 -9.46
C LYS A 82 7.53 0.12 -8.07
N ILE A 83 7.10 -1.06 -7.66
CA ILE A 83 7.59 -1.71 -6.45
C ILE A 83 9.07 -2.02 -6.64
N LYS A 84 9.88 -1.75 -5.62
CA LYS A 84 11.30 -2.11 -5.61
C LYS A 84 11.55 -3.11 -4.49
N SER A 85 12.39 -4.10 -4.76
CA SER A 85 12.93 -4.98 -3.74
C SER A 85 14.43 -4.72 -3.53
N PHE A 86 14.91 -5.01 -2.33
CA PHE A 86 16.31 -4.94 -1.96
C PHE A 86 16.68 -6.11 -1.04
N CYS A 87 17.98 -6.28 -0.81
CA CYS A 87 18.53 -7.27 0.11
C CYS A 87 18.02 -8.69 -0.15
N ASN A 88 17.99 -9.12 -1.43
CA ASN A 88 17.46 -10.42 -1.86
C ASN A 88 16.02 -10.66 -1.40
N ASN A 89 15.12 -9.72 -1.75
CA ASN A 89 13.68 -9.78 -1.42
C ASN A 89 13.37 -9.75 0.08
N LYS A 90 14.30 -9.26 0.91
CA LYS A 90 14.07 -9.01 2.33
C LYS A 90 13.47 -7.64 2.60
N TYR A 91 13.57 -6.69 1.66
CA TYR A 91 12.99 -5.36 1.79
C TYR A 91 12.17 -4.97 0.57
N PHE A 92 10.94 -4.50 0.76
CA PHE A 92 10.08 -4.04 -0.32
C PHE A 92 9.58 -2.62 -0.05
N LEU A 93 9.72 -1.75 -1.05
CA LEU A 93 9.09 -0.43 -1.08
C LEU A 93 7.88 -0.45 -2.00
N VAL A 94 6.69 -0.37 -1.41
CA VAL A 94 5.42 -0.60 -2.12
C VAL A 94 4.56 0.66 -2.31
N ASP A 95 4.96 1.80 -1.76
CA ASP A 95 4.28 3.07 -2.06
C ASP A 95 4.63 3.54 -3.47
N VAL A 96 3.79 3.16 -4.44
CA VAL A 96 3.92 3.56 -5.86
C VAL A 96 3.24 4.90 -6.17
N GLY A 97 2.75 5.62 -5.15
CA GLY A 97 2.05 6.89 -5.32
C GLY A 97 0.60 6.72 -5.77
N MET A 98 -0.15 5.75 -5.23
CA MET A 98 -1.59 5.57 -5.53
C MET A 98 -2.43 6.82 -5.27
N SER A 99 -2.02 7.71 -4.37
CA SER A 99 -2.68 9.01 -4.19
C SER A 99 -2.66 9.87 -5.46
N LEU A 100 -1.60 9.79 -6.26
CA LEU A 100 -1.49 10.47 -7.55
C LEU A 100 -2.38 9.82 -8.62
N PHE A 101 -2.62 8.51 -8.54
CA PHE A 101 -3.62 7.83 -9.37
C PHE A 101 -5.01 8.45 -9.13
N MET A 102 -5.39 8.59 -7.86
CA MET A 102 -6.71 9.10 -7.48
C MET A 102 -6.90 10.58 -7.83
N ASN A 103 -5.84 11.40 -7.69
CA ASN A 103 -5.95 12.85 -7.85
C ASN A 103 -5.63 13.34 -9.28
N ASN A 104 -4.65 12.72 -9.95
CA ASN A 104 -4.13 13.21 -11.24
C ASN A 104 -4.35 12.21 -12.39
N GLY A 105 -5.07 11.11 -12.15
CA GLY A 105 -5.41 10.14 -13.18
C GLY A 105 -4.23 9.37 -13.76
N GLN A 106 -3.12 9.26 -13.03
CA GLN A 106 -2.01 8.39 -13.41
C GLN A 106 -2.55 6.99 -13.75
N PRO A 107 -2.10 6.28 -14.80
CA PRO A 107 -2.79 5.04 -15.24
C PRO A 107 -2.27 3.74 -14.61
N TYR A 108 -1.36 3.80 -13.63
CA TYR A 108 -0.55 2.65 -13.23
C TYR A 108 -0.52 2.31 -11.72
N PRO A 109 -1.65 1.96 -11.08
CA PRO A 109 -1.58 1.39 -9.75
C PRO A 109 -0.83 0.06 -9.78
N SER A 110 -0.06 -0.24 -8.73
CA SER A 110 0.65 -1.50 -8.59
C SER A 110 0.50 -2.05 -7.18
N TYR A 111 0.45 -3.36 -7.04
CA TYR A 111 0.41 -4.04 -5.74
C TYR A 111 1.38 -5.23 -5.70
N LEU A 112 1.81 -5.56 -4.49
CA LEU A 112 2.65 -6.73 -4.22
C LEU A 112 1.74 -7.91 -3.90
N LEU A 113 1.89 -9.00 -4.65
CA LEU A 113 1.21 -10.27 -4.44
C LEU A 113 2.21 -11.27 -3.85
N ILE A 114 1.82 -11.92 -2.75
CA ILE A 114 2.63 -12.91 -2.05
C ILE A 114 1.81 -14.19 -1.99
N ILE A 115 2.26 -15.24 -2.69
CA ILE A 115 1.59 -16.54 -2.73
C ILE A 115 2.67 -17.60 -2.51
N ASP A 116 2.49 -18.45 -1.51
CA ASP A 116 3.44 -19.54 -1.16
C ASP A 116 4.89 -19.05 -0.99
N GLY A 117 5.05 -17.88 -0.38
CA GLY A 117 6.36 -17.23 -0.19
C GLY A 117 7.00 -16.66 -1.45
N LYS A 118 6.32 -16.73 -2.61
CA LYS A 118 6.77 -16.13 -3.88
C LYS A 118 6.21 -14.72 -4.02
N PHE A 119 7.08 -13.79 -4.38
CA PHE A 119 6.74 -12.38 -4.53
C PHE A 119 6.52 -12.03 -6.00
N LYS A 120 5.41 -11.33 -6.29
CA LYS A 120 5.10 -10.79 -7.61
C LYS A 120 4.65 -9.35 -7.48
N SER A 121 5.21 -8.45 -8.27
CA SER A 121 4.60 -7.12 -8.49
C SER A 121 3.58 -7.24 -9.62
N ILE A 122 2.34 -6.82 -9.36
CA ILE A 122 1.31 -6.67 -10.36
C ILE A 122 1.13 -5.19 -10.64
N ARG A 123 1.40 -4.77 -11.88
CA ARG A 123 1.14 -3.41 -12.36
C ARG A 123 -0.12 -3.42 -13.19
N LEU A 124 -1.12 -2.68 -12.76
CA LEU A 124 -2.37 -2.47 -13.49
C LEU A 124 -2.15 -1.36 -14.53
N ILE A 125 -2.64 -1.57 -15.75
CA ILE A 125 -2.70 -0.57 -16.81
C ILE A 125 -4.17 -0.26 -17.05
N ILE A 126 -4.59 0.94 -16.64
CA ILE A 126 -6.00 1.33 -16.66
C ILE A 126 -6.25 2.29 -17.83
N ASN A 127 -7.07 1.85 -18.78
CA ASN A 127 -7.48 2.64 -19.94
C ASN A 127 -8.99 2.95 -19.87
N LYS A 128 -9.34 4.23 -20.03
CA LYS A 128 -10.74 4.70 -19.96
C LYS A 128 -11.52 4.57 -21.30
N ASN A 129 -10.82 4.54 -22.44
CA ASN A 129 -11.43 4.69 -23.78
C ASN A 129 -11.00 3.62 -24.81
N LYS A 130 -10.65 2.39 -24.39
CA LYS A 130 -10.20 1.36 -25.34
C LYS A 130 -11.33 0.40 -25.69
N ASN A 131 -11.70 0.35 -26.97
CA ASN A 131 -12.80 -0.49 -27.48
C ASN A 131 -12.49 -2.00 -27.52
N ASN A 132 -11.21 -2.41 -27.46
CA ASN A 132 -10.77 -3.79 -27.69
C ASN A 132 -10.29 -4.52 -26.42
N CYS A 133 -11.04 -4.44 -25.32
CA CYS A 133 -10.65 -5.05 -24.05
C CYS A 133 -11.88 -5.52 -23.31
N GLN A 134 -11.83 -6.70 -22.69
CA GLN A 134 -12.92 -7.16 -21.82
C GLN A 134 -13.04 -6.18 -20.64
N PRO A 135 -14.09 -5.35 -20.58
CA PRO A 135 -14.17 -4.30 -19.58
C PRO A 135 -14.44 -4.91 -18.21
N ILE A 136 -13.67 -4.51 -17.20
CA ILE A 136 -14.02 -4.81 -15.81
C ILE A 136 -15.00 -3.73 -15.36
N HIS A 137 -16.23 -4.16 -15.08
CA HIS A 137 -17.27 -3.29 -14.55
C HIS A 137 -17.04 -3.06 -13.05
N ILE A 138 -16.52 -1.89 -12.71
CA ILE A 138 -16.42 -1.46 -11.31
C ILE A 138 -17.69 -0.65 -11.00
N LYS A 139 -18.63 -1.22 -10.24
CA LYS A 139 -19.77 -0.48 -9.71
C LYS A 139 -19.25 0.48 -8.62
N SER A 140 -19.13 1.76 -8.95
CA SER A 140 -18.92 2.81 -7.95
C SER A 140 -20.25 3.15 -7.29
N TYR A 141 -20.26 3.40 -5.98
CA TYR A 141 -21.43 3.84 -5.22
C TYR A 141 -22.00 5.20 -5.68
N GLN A 142 -21.27 5.93 -6.53
CA GLN A 142 -21.75 7.14 -7.19
C GLN A 142 -22.20 6.83 -8.63
N LYS A 143 -23.30 7.49 -9.05
CA LYS A 143 -24.11 7.40 -10.30
C LYS A 143 -23.40 7.34 -11.67
N HIS A 144 -22.12 6.99 -11.76
CA HIS A 144 -21.36 6.91 -12.99
C HIS A 144 -20.87 5.47 -13.25
N ASN A 145 -21.57 4.76 -14.13
CA ASN A 145 -21.10 3.51 -14.73
C ASN A 145 -19.91 3.79 -15.67
N LYS A 146 -18.71 3.99 -15.10
CA LYS A 146 -17.48 4.12 -15.90
C LYS A 146 -16.97 2.73 -16.25
N LYS A 147 -16.76 2.48 -17.55
CA LYS A 147 -16.09 1.27 -18.04
C LYS A 147 -14.59 1.48 -17.98
N TYR A 148 -13.87 0.50 -17.45
CA TYR A 148 -12.41 0.49 -17.43
C TYR A 148 -11.90 -0.76 -18.13
N CYS A 149 -10.92 -0.57 -19.01
CA CYS A 149 -10.08 -1.67 -19.43
C CYS A 149 -8.90 -1.76 -18.46
N ILE A 150 -8.72 -2.93 -17.86
CA ILE A 150 -7.64 -3.20 -16.91
C ILE A 150 -6.80 -4.32 -17.49
N GLN A 151 -5.51 -4.07 -17.66
CA GLN A 151 -4.53 -5.09 -18.04
C GLN A 151 -3.50 -5.23 -16.92
N GLU A 152 -2.98 -6.43 -16.72
CA GLU A 152 -1.97 -6.72 -15.71
C GLU A 152 -0.61 -6.96 -16.36
N LYS A 153 0.43 -6.33 -15.82
CA LYS A 153 1.82 -6.67 -16.11
C LYS A 153 2.47 -7.22 -14.85
N VAL A 154 2.92 -8.47 -14.93
CA VAL A 154 3.55 -9.20 -13.82
C VAL A 154 5.06 -9.01 -13.84
N THR A 155 5.67 -8.86 -12.68
CA THR A 155 7.12 -8.95 -12.48
C THR A 155 7.38 -9.87 -11.30
N GLN A 156 8.17 -10.91 -11.52
CA GLN A 156 8.62 -11.82 -10.46
C GLN A 156 9.86 -11.26 -9.79
N PHE A 157 10.00 -11.49 -8.48
CA PHE A 157 11.16 -11.11 -7.68
C PHE A 157 11.91 -12.34 -7.19
#